data_AF-A0A314UQ54-F1
#
_entry.id   AF-A0A314UQ54-F1
#
_cell.length_a   1.000
_cell.length_b   1.000
_cell.length_c   1.000
_cell.angle_alpha   90.00
_cell.angle_beta   90.00
_cell.angle_gamma   90.00
#
_symmetry.space_group_name_H-M   'P 1'
#
loop_
_entity.id
_entity.type
_entity.pdbx_description
1 polymer ?
#
loop_
_entity_poly.entity_id
_entity_poly.type
_entity_poly.pdbx_seq_one_letter_code
_entity_poly.pdbx_strand_id
1 'polypeptide(L)'
;MSSVDFEEAGHKLLKIKLEPGQEMELCVMLLECCSQERTYLRYYGLLGQRFCMINKVHQENFEKCFVQQYSMIHRLETNKLRNVAKFFAHLLGTDALPWHVLAYIRLTEEDTTSSSRIFIKILFQELSEHLGIRLLNERLTDPSMQDSYDSIFPKDNPKNTRFAINFFTSIGLGGITENLREYLKHMPRLIMQQQKAVSDSESESSGSSDSNSESESEPSSSDESDSDSNGRHKKRRSESDRKERHKKRRRD
;
A
#
# COMPACT_ATOMS: atom_id res chain seq x y z
N MET A 1 3.00 -26.42 -18.85
CA MET A 1 2.66 -27.15 -17.60
C MET A 1 1.95 -28.44 -17.99
N SER A 2 2.39 -29.60 -17.47
CA SER A 2 1.85 -30.93 -17.82
C SER A 2 0.74 -31.43 -16.89
N SER A 3 0.51 -30.75 -15.76
CA SER A 3 -0.61 -30.96 -14.84
C SER A 3 -1.71 -29.94 -15.12
N VAL A 4 -2.94 -30.41 -15.24
CA VAL A 4 -4.12 -29.54 -15.47
C VAL A 4 -4.64 -28.98 -14.14
N ASP A 5 -4.45 -29.72 -13.04
CA ASP A 5 -4.97 -29.38 -11.72
C ASP A 5 -3.87 -29.18 -10.67
N PHE A 6 -4.10 -28.28 -9.71
CA PHE A 6 -3.15 -27.94 -8.65
C PHE A 6 -2.93 -29.11 -7.69
N GLU A 7 -3.94 -29.95 -7.49
CA GLU A 7 -3.81 -31.15 -6.65
C GLU A 7 -2.86 -32.17 -7.26
N GLU A 8 -2.98 -32.40 -8.56
CA GLU A 8 -2.10 -33.32 -9.29
C GLU A 8 -0.66 -32.81 -9.26
N ALA A 9 -0.47 -31.51 -9.47
CA ALA A 9 0.83 -30.88 -9.41
C ALA A 9 1.45 -30.96 -8.01
N GLY A 10 0.68 -30.63 -6.97
CA GLY A 10 1.11 -30.73 -5.58
C GLY A 10 1.50 -32.15 -5.22
N HIS A 11 0.70 -33.15 -5.61
CA HIS A 11 1.02 -34.56 -5.39
C HIS A 11 2.29 -35.00 -6.11
N LYS A 12 2.49 -34.57 -7.36
CA LYS A 12 3.71 -34.86 -8.12
C LYS A 12 4.94 -34.23 -7.47
N LEU A 13 4.85 -32.96 -7.06
CA LEU A 13 5.95 -32.25 -6.42
C LEU A 13 6.31 -32.84 -5.05
N LEU A 14 5.32 -33.27 -4.26
CA LEU A 14 5.56 -33.92 -2.96
C LEU A 14 6.18 -35.32 -3.08
N LYS A 15 6.04 -35.98 -4.24
CA LYS A 15 6.70 -37.26 -4.51
C LYS A 15 8.19 -37.10 -4.85
N ILE A 16 8.62 -35.90 -5.23
CA ILE A 16 10.03 -35.61 -5.43
C ILE A 16 10.67 -35.59 -4.05
N LYS A 17 11.63 -36.50 -3.83
CA LYS A 17 12.43 -36.49 -2.60
C LYS A 17 13.39 -35.31 -2.71
N LEU A 18 13.04 -34.21 -2.04
CA LEU A 18 13.91 -33.06 -1.90
C LEU A 18 15.00 -33.37 -0.87
N GLU A 19 16.24 -33.01 -1.19
CA GLU A 19 17.31 -33.02 -0.21
C GLU A 19 17.11 -31.84 0.77
N PRO A 20 17.53 -31.97 2.04
CA PRO A 20 17.45 -30.87 2.99
C PRO A 20 18.14 -29.61 2.46
N GLY A 21 17.38 -28.51 2.38
CA GLY A 21 17.82 -27.23 1.81
C GLY A 21 17.22 -26.90 0.44
N GLN A 22 16.73 -27.89 -0.31
CA GLN A 22 16.08 -27.68 -1.61
C GLN A 22 14.62 -27.20 -1.48
N GLU A 23 14.03 -27.24 -0.29
CA GLU A 23 12.65 -26.80 -0.06
C GLU A 23 12.47 -25.30 -0.35
N MET A 24 13.54 -24.51 -0.18
CA MET A 24 13.55 -23.09 -0.57
C MET A 24 13.47 -22.94 -2.09
N GLU A 25 14.26 -23.72 -2.83
CA GLU A 25 14.28 -23.65 -4.29
C GLU A 25 12.91 -23.98 -4.88
N LEU A 26 12.17 -24.91 -4.27
CA LEU A 26 10.79 -25.20 -4.65
C LEU A 26 9.89 -23.97 -4.47
N CYS A 27 9.94 -23.29 -3.33
CA CYS A 27 9.17 -22.07 -3.08
C CYS A 27 9.54 -20.94 -4.06
N VAL A 28 10.83 -20.76 -4.34
CA VAL A 28 11.34 -19.76 -5.31
C VAL A 28 10.87 -20.11 -6.72
N MET A 29 10.98 -21.38 -7.14
CA MET A 29 10.53 -21.84 -8.46
C MET A 29 9.04 -21.58 -8.65
N LEU A 30 8.21 -21.93 -7.66
CA LEU A 30 6.77 -21.70 -7.72
C LEU A 30 6.43 -20.21 -7.88
N LEU A 31 7.13 -19.35 -7.13
CA LEU A 31 6.90 -17.92 -7.17
C LEU A 31 7.39 -17.30 -8.48
N GLU A 32 8.55 -17.72 -8.99
CA GLU A 32 9.08 -17.25 -10.27
C GLU A 32 8.15 -17.66 -11.42
N CYS A 33 7.71 -18.93 -11.46
CA CYS A 33 6.73 -19.39 -12.43
C CYS A 33 5.44 -18.57 -12.37
N CYS A 34 4.90 -18.32 -11.17
CA CYS A 34 3.72 -17.47 -10.98
C CYS A 34 3.94 -16.05 -11.50
N SER A 35 5.13 -15.47 -11.28
CA SER A 35 5.45 -14.10 -11.69
C SER A 35 5.52 -13.93 -13.22
N GLN A 36 5.93 -14.98 -13.93
CA GLN A 36 6.16 -14.97 -15.38
C GLN A 36 4.87 -15.19 -16.19
N GLU A 37 3.78 -15.62 -15.55
CA GLU A 37 2.50 -15.75 -16.24
C GLU A 37 1.98 -14.42 -16.78
N ARG A 38 1.28 -14.46 -17.91
CA ARG A 38 0.64 -13.26 -18.47
C ARG A 38 -0.41 -12.67 -17.53
N THR A 39 -1.10 -13.53 -16.79
CA THR A 39 -2.14 -13.17 -15.82
C THR A 39 -2.05 -14.10 -14.63
N TYR A 40 -2.30 -13.60 -13.43
CA TYR A 40 -2.32 -14.42 -12.22
C TYR A 40 -3.26 -15.61 -12.37
N LEU A 41 -2.74 -16.80 -12.13
CA LEU A 41 -3.51 -18.04 -12.08
C LEU A 41 -3.66 -18.46 -10.62
N ARG A 42 -4.91 -18.60 -10.15
CA ARG A 42 -5.24 -19.04 -8.79
C ARG A 42 -4.62 -20.40 -8.43
N TYR A 43 -4.33 -21.21 -9.45
CA TYR A 43 -3.54 -22.44 -9.35
C TYR A 43 -2.28 -22.27 -8.47
N TYR A 44 -1.50 -21.21 -8.66
CA TYR A 44 -0.27 -21.01 -7.89
C TYR A 44 -0.55 -20.71 -6.42
N GLY A 45 -1.55 -19.86 -6.12
CA GLY A 45 -1.95 -19.56 -4.74
C GLY A 45 -2.42 -20.81 -3.99
N LEU A 46 -3.24 -21.65 -4.65
CA LEU A 46 -3.70 -22.94 -4.08
C LEU A 46 -2.55 -23.91 -3.83
N LEU A 47 -1.60 -23.96 -4.76
CA LEU A 47 -0.42 -24.82 -4.63
C LEU A 47 0.48 -24.34 -3.49
N GLY A 48 0.77 -23.04 -3.39
CA GLY A 48 1.51 -22.44 -2.28
C GLY A 48 0.84 -22.66 -0.93
N GLN A 49 -0.48 -22.45 -0.87
CA GLN A 49 -1.30 -22.72 0.33
C GLN A 49 -1.14 -24.17 0.79
N ARG A 50 -1.27 -25.12 -0.15
CA ARG A 50 -1.12 -26.55 0.15
C ARG A 50 0.27 -26.86 0.72
N PHE A 51 1.34 -26.29 0.16
CA PHE A 51 2.69 -26.50 0.70
C PHE A 51 2.85 -25.94 2.12
N CYS A 52 2.36 -24.72 2.37
CA CYS A 52 2.39 -24.14 3.72
C CYS A 52 1.63 -24.98 4.74
N MET A 53 0.48 -25.56 4.36
CA MET A 53 -0.34 -26.38 5.25
C MET A 53 0.23 -27.77 5.53
N ILE A 54 1.11 -28.28 4.66
CA ILE A 54 1.74 -29.60 4.83
C ILE A 54 2.95 -29.53 5.75
N ASN A 55 3.80 -28.52 5.57
CA ASN A 55 5.04 -28.41 6.33
C ASN A 55 5.36 -26.95 6.65
N LYS A 56 5.61 -26.66 7.93
CA LYS A 56 6.00 -25.34 8.42
C LYS A 56 7.27 -24.81 7.76
N VAL A 57 8.18 -25.69 7.34
CA VAL A 57 9.39 -25.29 6.58
C VAL A 57 9.03 -24.53 5.30
N HIS A 58 7.97 -24.95 4.58
CA HIS A 58 7.53 -24.23 3.38
C HIS A 58 6.91 -22.88 3.71
N GLN A 59 6.16 -22.78 4.81
CA GLN A 59 5.63 -21.51 5.30
C GLN A 59 6.77 -20.53 5.57
N GLU A 60 7.78 -20.92 6.35
CA GLU A 60 8.95 -20.10 6.66
C GLU A 60 9.74 -19.72 5.39
N ASN A 61 9.82 -20.62 4.40
CA ASN A 61 10.46 -20.33 3.13
C ASN A 61 9.66 -19.32 2.29
N PHE A 62 8.33 -19.42 2.27
CA PHE A 62 7.49 -18.40 1.61
C PHE A 62 7.55 -17.04 2.32
N GLU A 63 7.71 -17.00 3.64
CA GLU A 63 7.98 -15.74 4.36
C GLU A 63 9.30 -15.12 3.89
N LYS A 64 10.37 -15.90 3.82
CA LYS A 64 11.66 -15.44 3.29
C LYS A 64 11.54 -14.97 1.84
N CYS A 65 10.78 -15.69 1.00
CA CYS A 65 10.49 -15.26 -0.36
C CYS A 65 9.76 -13.91 -0.39
N PHE A 66 8.79 -13.68 0.50
CA PHE A 66 8.08 -12.41 0.59
C PHE A 66 9.05 -11.25 0.86
N VAL A 67 9.91 -11.40 1.88
CA VAL A 67 10.90 -10.38 2.25
C VAL A 67 11.88 -10.11 1.11
N GLN A 68 12.41 -11.16 0.49
CA GLN A 68 13.33 -11.04 -0.64
C GLN A 68 12.68 -10.33 -1.84
N GLN A 69 11.46 -10.73 -2.21
CA GLN A 69 10.74 -10.12 -3.33
C GLN A 69 10.40 -8.65 -3.05
N TYR A 70 9.98 -8.32 -1.83
CA TYR A 70 9.68 -6.94 -1.46
C TYR A 70 10.94 -6.06 -1.46
N SER A 71 12.09 -6.59 -1.02
CA SER A 71 13.38 -5.85 -1.06
C SER A 71 13.84 -5.48 -2.47
N MET A 72 13.54 -6.33 -3.47
CA MET A 72 13.93 -6.14 -4.87
C MET A 72 12.77 -5.64 -5.74
N ILE A 73 11.68 -5.18 -5.14
CA ILE A 73 10.42 -4.87 -5.83
C ILE A 73 10.53 -3.77 -6.90
N HIS A 74 11.46 -2.84 -6.70
CA HIS A 74 11.76 -1.76 -7.63
C HIS A 74 12.34 -2.26 -8.97
N ARG A 75 12.85 -3.51 -9.01
CA ARG A 75 13.40 -4.14 -10.23
C ARG A 75 12.36 -4.96 -10.99
N LEU A 76 11.18 -5.17 -10.40
CA LEU A 76 10.13 -5.99 -11.00
C LEU A 76 9.26 -5.14 -11.92
N GLU A 77 8.96 -5.70 -13.09
CA GLU A 77 8.01 -5.11 -14.03
C GLU A 77 6.57 -5.20 -13.49
N THR A 78 5.70 -4.30 -13.94
CA THR A 78 4.31 -4.17 -13.47
C THR A 78 3.51 -5.46 -13.50
N ASN A 79 3.73 -6.33 -14.51
CA ASN A 79 3.02 -7.60 -14.60
C ASN A 79 3.47 -8.58 -13.49
N LYS A 80 4.77 -8.66 -13.23
CA LYS A 80 5.32 -9.48 -12.15
C LYS A 80 4.82 -9.00 -10.79
N LEU A 81 4.83 -7.68 -10.56
CA LEU A 81 4.28 -7.07 -9.34
C LEU A 81 2.84 -7.53 -9.09
N ARG A 82 2.00 -7.51 -10.13
CA ARG A 82 0.59 -7.93 -10.04
C ARG A 82 0.45 -9.38 -9.63
N ASN A 83 1.18 -10.28 -10.28
CA ASN A 83 1.04 -11.71 -10.01
C ASN A 83 1.59 -12.08 -8.64
N VAL A 84 2.75 -11.54 -8.26
CA VAL A 84 3.37 -11.78 -6.96
C VAL A 84 2.51 -11.21 -5.83
N ALA A 85 1.93 -10.01 -5.99
CA ALA A 85 1.01 -9.44 -5.01
C ALA A 85 -0.23 -10.31 -4.82
N LYS A 86 -0.87 -10.76 -5.90
CA LYS A 86 -2.05 -11.65 -5.84
C LYS A 86 -1.72 -13.01 -5.21
N PHE A 87 -0.54 -13.56 -5.49
CA PHE A 87 -0.07 -14.79 -4.87
C PHE A 87 0.03 -14.65 -3.35
N PHE A 88 0.71 -13.61 -2.85
CA PHE A 88 0.85 -13.40 -1.41
C PHE A 88 -0.46 -12.98 -0.73
N ALA A 89 -1.33 -12.22 -1.40
CA ALA A 89 -2.67 -11.94 -0.91
C ALA A 89 -3.51 -13.22 -0.74
N HIS A 90 -3.37 -14.19 -1.65
CA HIS A 90 -4.02 -15.50 -1.50
C HIS A 90 -3.50 -16.23 -0.26
N LEU A 91 -2.19 -16.28 -0.06
CA LEU A 91 -1.60 -16.98 1.10
C LEU A 91 -1.99 -16.33 2.44
N LEU A 92 -1.98 -14.99 2.51
CA LEU A 92 -2.40 -14.24 3.70
C LEU A 92 -3.90 -14.36 3.97
N GLY A 93 -4.73 -14.28 2.91
CA GLY A 93 -6.18 -14.39 3.02
C GLY A 93 -6.68 -15.80 3.38
N THR A 94 -5.86 -16.83 3.18
CA THR A 94 -6.17 -18.22 3.54
C THR A 94 -5.45 -18.71 4.80
N ASP A 95 -4.81 -17.81 5.54
CA ASP A 95 -4.02 -18.11 6.74
C ASP A 95 -2.88 -19.12 6.50
N ALA A 96 -2.44 -19.27 5.25
CA ALA A 96 -1.30 -20.09 4.89
C ALA A 96 0.03 -19.41 5.22
N LEU A 97 0.05 -18.07 5.21
CA LEU A 97 1.19 -17.25 5.62
C LEU A 97 0.78 -16.36 6.79
N PRO A 98 1.59 -16.24 7.84
CA PRO A 98 1.28 -15.37 8.95
C PRO A 98 1.39 -13.89 8.57
N TRP A 99 0.60 -13.05 9.23
CA TRP A 99 0.43 -11.65 8.85
C TRP A 99 1.61 -10.76 9.28
N HIS A 100 2.52 -11.23 10.14
CA HIS A 100 3.71 -10.46 10.54
C HIS A 100 4.64 -10.12 9.38
N VAL A 101 4.54 -10.84 8.25
CA VAL A 101 5.30 -10.50 7.04
C VAL A 101 4.97 -9.09 6.52
N LEU A 102 3.80 -8.54 6.86
CA LEU A 102 3.43 -7.17 6.50
C LEU A 102 4.30 -6.11 7.19
N ALA A 103 4.99 -6.45 8.29
CA ALA A 103 5.90 -5.54 8.99
C ALA A 103 7.10 -5.08 8.13
N TYR A 104 7.43 -5.84 7.08
CA TYR A 104 8.48 -5.46 6.13
C TYR A 104 8.05 -4.36 5.16
N ILE A 105 6.75 -4.07 5.09
CA ILE A 105 6.20 -2.98 4.29
C ILE A 105 6.21 -1.70 5.12
N ARG A 106 6.90 -0.67 4.64
CA ARG A 106 6.83 0.70 5.18
C ARG A 106 6.05 1.58 4.22
N LEU A 107 5.00 2.23 4.69
CA LEU A 107 4.14 3.12 3.88
C LEU A 107 4.41 4.58 4.24
N THR A 108 5.60 5.06 3.88
CA THR A 108 6.00 6.47 4.01
C THR A 108 6.29 7.07 2.63
N GLU A 109 6.29 8.40 2.53
CA GLU A 109 6.61 9.07 1.27
C GLU A 109 8.05 8.79 0.81
N GLU A 110 8.98 8.72 1.77
CA GLU A 110 10.42 8.56 1.56
C GLU A 110 10.84 7.11 1.26
N ASP A 111 10.25 6.11 1.96
CA ASP A 111 10.65 4.71 1.81
C ASP A 111 9.90 3.97 0.70
N THR A 112 8.86 4.57 0.11
CA THR A 112 8.06 3.90 -0.93
C THR A 112 8.36 4.39 -2.34
N THR A 113 8.75 3.46 -3.21
CA THR A 113 8.82 3.67 -4.66
C THR A 113 7.47 3.48 -5.34
N SER A 114 7.33 3.93 -6.59
CA SER A 114 6.14 3.68 -7.42
C SER A 114 5.80 2.18 -7.52
N SER A 115 6.80 1.32 -7.72
CA SER A 115 6.63 -0.15 -7.76
C SER A 115 6.11 -0.69 -6.43
N SER A 116 6.64 -0.20 -5.30
CA SER A 116 6.18 -0.59 -3.96
C SER A 116 4.72 -0.20 -3.76
N ARG A 117 4.33 1.02 -4.13
CA ARG A 117 2.95 1.51 -4.06
C ARG A 117 1.99 0.69 -4.93
N ILE A 118 2.40 0.30 -6.14
CA ILE A 118 1.61 -0.57 -7.02
C ILE A 118 1.42 -1.95 -6.38
N PHE A 119 2.47 -2.53 -5.80
CA PHE A 119 2.38 -3.82 -5.12
C PHE A 119 1.44 -3.77 -3.93
N ILE A 120 1.63 -2.82 -3.01
CA ILE A 120 0.80 -2.65 -1.82
C ILE A 120 -0.67 -2.43 -2.23
N LYS A 121 -0.92 -1.61 -3.26
CA LYS A 121 -2.25 -1.41 -3.82
C LYS A 121 -2.90 -2.73 -4.22
N ILE A 122 -2.22 -3.53 -5.03
CA ILE A 122 -2.77 -4.80 -5.53
C ILE A 122 -2.94 -5.80 -4.39
N LEU A 123 -1.98 -5.88 -3.48
CA LEU A 123 -2.01 -6.78 -2.31
C LEU A 123 -3.25 -6.53 -1.45
N PHE A 124 -3.49 -5.28 -1.04
CA PHE A 124 -4.63 -4.94 -0.19
C PHE A 124 -5.97 -4.97 -0.92
N GLN A 125 -6.00 -4.63 -2.22
CA GLN A 125 -7.22 -4.80 -3.03
C GLN A 125 -7.63 -6.28 -3.10
N GLU A 126 -6.68 -7.17 -3.40
CA GLU A 126 -6.95 -8.61 -3.46
C GLU A 126 -7.36 -9.17 -2.08
N LEU A 127 -6.70 -8.74 -0.99
CA LEU A 127 -7.09 -9.13 0.37
C LEU A 127 -8.51 -8.68 0.71
N SER A 128 -8.89 -7.47 0.31
CA SER A 128 -10.25 -6.96 0.49
C SER A 128 -11.27 -7.72 -0.37
N GLU A 129 -10.89 -8.18 -1.56
CA GLU A 129 -11.75 -9.02 -2.40
C GLU A 129 -11.96 -10.42 -1.79
N HIS A 130 -10.92 -11.00 -1.18
CA HIS A 130 -10.98 -12.33 -0.55
C HIS A 130 -11.72 -12.34 0.79
N LEU A 131 -11.42 -11.38 1.68
CA LEU A 131 -11.94 -11.37 3.06
C LEU A 131 -13.16 -10.46 3.22
N GLY A 132 -13.31 -9.46 2.34
CA GLY A 132 -14.17 -8.32 2.56
C GLY A 132 -13.54 -7.25 3.47
N ILE A 133 -13.97 -6.00 3.29
CA ILE A 133 -13.38 -4.84 4.00
C ILE A 133 -13.55 -4.93 5.53
N ARG A 134 -14.64 -5.52 6.02
CA ARG A 134 -14.94 -5.61 7.45
C ARG A 134 -13.97 -6.54 8.18
N LEU A 135 -13.83 -7.76 7.66
CA LEU A 135 -12.94 -8.78 8.25
C LEU A 135 -11.47 -8.38 8.11
N LEU A 136 -11.11 -7.74 6.98
CA LEU A 136 -9.79 -7.16 6.80
C LEU A 136 -9.49 -6.10 7.87
N ASN A 137 -10.43 -5.19 8.15
CA ASN A 137 -10.26 -4.17 9.18
C ASN A 137 -10.11 -4.77 10.59
N GLU A 138 -10.90 -5.79 10.91
CA GLU A 138 -10.81 -6.51 12.18
C GLU A 138 -9.41 -7.13 12.37
N ARG A 139 -8.87 -7.80 11.35
CA ARG A 139 -7.52 -8.38 11.40
C ARG A 139 -6.41 -7.34 11.50
N LEU A 140 -6.54 -6.22 10.81
CA LEU A 140 -5.56 -5.12 10.85
C LEU A 140 -5.62 -4.32 12.17
N THR A 141 -6.70 -4.46 12.94
CA THR A 141 -6.89 -3.79 14.23
C THR A 141 -6.55 -4.71 15.43
N ASP A 142 -6.16 -5.96 15.17
CA ASP A 142 -5.81 -6.92 16.24
C ASP A 142 -4.67 -6.35 17.12
N PRO A 143 -4.90 -6.15 18.43
CA PRO A 143 -3.90 -5.61 19.35
C PRO A 143 -2.61 -6.44 19.41
N SER A 144 -2.69 -7.75 19.17
CA SER A 144 -1.52 -8.64 19.25
C SER A 144 -0.50 -8.40 18.13
N MET A 145 -0.95 -7.85 16.99
CA MET A 145 -0.16 -7.67 15.78
C MET A 145 0.06 -6.19 15.44
N GLN A 146 -0.31 -5.29 16.34
CA GLN A 146 -0.27 -3.85 16.10
C GLN A 146 1.15 -3.36 15.73
N ASP A 147 2.17 -3.86 16.42
CA ASP A 147 3.58 -3.56 16.14
C ASP A 147 4.00 -3.94 14.71
N SER A 148 3.39 -4.99 14.13
CA SER A 148 3.65 -5.42 12.75
C SER A 148 2.98 -4.53 11.71
N TYR A 149 1.97 -3.74 12.10
CA TYR A 149 1.22 -2.89 11.20
C TYR A 149 1.56 -1.40 11.34
N ASP A 150 2.31 -1.01 12.37
CA ASP A 150 2.74 0.37 12.60
C ASP A 150 3.51 0.96 11.40
N SER A 151 4.25 0.12 10.67
CA SER A 151 4.97 0.54 9.46
C SER A 151 4.04 0.85 8.27
N ILE A 152 2.85 0.24 8.22
CA ILE A 152 1.82 0.48 7.19
C ILE A 152 0.84 1.58 7.64
N PHE A 153 0.60 1.67 8.95
CA PHE A 153 -0.28 2.63 9.60
C PHE A 153 0.50 3.56 10.55
N PRO A 154 1.41 4.37 10.01
CA PRO A 154 2.29 5.22 10.82
C PRO A 154 1.51 6.25 11.65
N LYS A 155 1.81 6.27 12.96
CA LYS A 155 1.28 7.24 13.95
C LYS A 155 2.36 8.20 14.48
N ASP A 156 3.57 8.09 13.95
CA ASP A 156 4.77 8.84 14.33
C ASP A 156 4.69 10.32 13.90
N ASN A 157 4.41 10.57 12.62
CA ASN A 157 4.42 11.89 12.02
C ASN A 157 3.10 12.17 11.31
N PRO A 158 2.45 13.34 11.52
CA PRO A 158 1.22 13.70 10.82
C PRO A 158 1.34 13.63 9.29
N LYS A 159 2.53 13.87 8.73
CA LYS A 159 2.75 13.73 7.28
C LYS A 159 2.62 12.26 6.84
N ASN A 160 3.27 11.34 7.53
CA ASN A 160 3.21 9.90 7.26
C ASN A 160 1.78 9.36 7.45
N THR A 161 1.10 9.77 8.53
CA THR A 161 -0.30 9.39 8.78
C THR A 161 -1.22 9.87 7.65
N ARG A 162 -1.08 11.12 7.19
CA ARG A 162 -1.86 11.66 6.05
C ARG A 162 -1.55 10.91 4.76
N PHE A 163 -0.29 10.60 4.51
CA PHE A 163 0.14 9.84 3.34
C PHE A 163 -0.53 8.46 3.30
N ALA A 164 -0.49 7.71 4.41
CA ALA A 164 -1.15 6.42 4.52
C ALA A 164 -2.68 6.51 4.32
N ILE A 165 -3.34 7.48 4.95
CA ILE A 165 -4.79 7.71 4.77
C ILE A 165 -5.11 7.99 3.29
N ASN A 166 -4.37 8.90 2.64
CA ASN A 166 -4.57 9.27 1.25
C ASN A 166 -4.28 8.10 0.29
N PHE A 167 -3.27 7.30 0.60
CA PHE A 167 -2.95 6.11 -0.18
C PHE A 167 -4.13 5.12 -0.14
N PHE A 168 -4.61 4.75 1.05
CA PHE A 168 -5.71 3.78 1.19
C PHE A 168 -7.05 4.30 0.66
N THR A 169 -7.32 5.61 0.75
CA THR A 169 -8.51 6.20 0.10
C THR A 169 -8.41 6.16 -1.41
N SER A 170 -7.24 6.47 -1.98
CA SER A 170 -7.03 6.48 -3.44
C SER A 170 -7.20 5.10 -4.08
N ILE A 171 -6.98 4.02 -3.34
CA ILE A 171 -7.15 2.64 -3.81
C ILE A 171 -8.54 2.06 -3.52
N GLY A 172 -9.44 2.85 -2.90
CA GLY A 172 -10.81 2.46 -2.57
C GLY A 172 -10.99 1.73 -1.24
N LEU A 173 -9.94 1.67 -0.40
CA LEU A 173 -9.95 0.98 0.90
C LEU A 173 -9.94 1.98 2.07
N GLY A 174 -10.74 3.04 1.96
CA GLY A 174 -10.79 4.09 2.99
C GLY A 174 -11.24 3.59 4.37
N GLY A 175 -12.02 2.50 4.44
CA GLY A 175 -12.57 1.96 5.68
C GLY A 175 -11.53 1.41 6.65
N ILE A 176 -10.38 0.91 6.16
CA ILE A 176 -9.31 0.41 7.03
C ILE A 176 -8.49 1.52 7.71
N THR A 177 -8.75 2.79 7.36
CA THR A 177 -8.04 3.95 7.93
C THR A 177 -8.85 4.77 8.91
N GLU A 178 -10.01 4.28 9.35
CA GLU A 178 -10.88 5.00 10.31
C GLU A 178 -10.14 5.34 11.61
N ASN A 179 -9.45 4.36 12.20
CA ASN A 179 -8.64 4.56 13.42
C ASN A 179 -7.55 5.64 13.24
N LEU A 180 -6.89 5.69 12.06
CA LEU A 180 -5.88 6.73 11.79
C LEU A 180 -6.50 8.12 11.62
N ARG A 181 -7.69 8.21 11.03
CA ARG A 181 -8.40 9.48 10.89
C ARG A 181 -8.82 10.02 12.26
N GLU A 182 -9.29 9.16 13.15
CA GLU A 182 -9.61 9.52 14.53
C GLU A 182 -8.35 9.99 15.26
N TYR A 183 -7.25 9.24 15.17
CA TYR A 183 -5.96 9.65 15.73
C TYR A 183 -5.52 11.04 15.25
N LEU A 184 -5.62 11.30 13.93
CA LEU A 184 -5.26 12.60 13.35
C LEU A 184 -6.18 13.73 13.85
N LYS A 185 -7.49 13.49 14.03
CA LYS A 185 -8.41 14.49 14.60
C LYS A 185 -8.06 14.84 16.05
N HIS A 186 -7.56 13.88 16.83
CA HIS A 186 -7.16 14.09 18.22
C HIS A 186 -5.72 14.61 18.38
N MET A 187 -4.88 14.50 17.34
CA MET A 187 -3.47 14.87 17.39
C MET A 187 -3.20 16.35 17.72
N PRO A 188 -3.93 17.36 17.19
CA PRO A 188 -3.72 18.76 17.58
C PRO A 188 -3.92 19.00 19.09
N ARG A 189 -4.81 18.24 19.73
CA ARG A 189 -5.02 18.30 21.19
C ARG A 189 -3.85 17.68 21.95
N LEU A 190 -3.29 16.58 21.44
CA LEU A 190 -2.12 15.91 22.02
C LEU A 190 -0.85 16.76 21.86
N ILE A 191 -0.63 17.40 20.72
CA ILE A 191 0.52 18.31 20.50
C ILE A 191 0.42 19.53 21.41
N MET A 192 -0.78 20.11 21.58
CA MET A 192 -1.01 21.20 22.53
C MET A 192 -0.80 20.77 23.99
N GLN A 193 -1.20 19.54 24.35
CA GLN A 193 -0.91 18.98 25.68
C GLN A 193 0.57 18.68 25.88
N GLN A 194 1.27 18.22 24.85
CA GLN A 194 2.70 17.89 24.92
C GLN A 194 3.55 19.17 24.99
N GLN A 195 3.21 20.21 24.23
CA GLN A 195 3.83 21.53 24.37
C GLN A 195 3.57 22.14 25.75
N LYS A 196 2.36 21.95 26.30
CA LYS A 196 2.02 22.42 27.65
C LYS A 196 2.77 21.65 28.76
N ALA A 197 2.97 20.34 28.58
CA ALA A 197 3.74 19.53 29.52
C ALA A 197 5.25 19.84 29.48
N VAL A 198 5.79 20.17 28.31
CA VAL A 198 7.19 20.62 28.17
C VAL A 198 7.38 22.01 28.77
N SER A 199 6.41 22.93 28.62
CA SER A 199 6.45 24.22 29.32
C SER A 199 6.28 24.12 30.85
N ASP A 200 5.58 23.09 31.34
CA ASP A 200 5.45 22.82 32.78
C ASP A 200 6.65 22.05 33.36
N SER A 201 7.52 21.49 32.52
CA SER A 201 8.74 20.78 32.98
C SER A 201 9.97 21.69 33.04
N GLU A 202 9.95 22.85 32.38
CA GLU A 202 11.03 23.85 32.44
C GLU A 202 10.79 24.98 33.47
N SER A 203 9.68 24.95 34.21
CA SER A 203 9.30 26.01 35.15
C SER A 203 9.76 25.82 36.60
N GLU A 204 10.59 24.81 36.89
CA GLU A 204 11.24 24.62 38.19
C GLU A 204 12.69 25.19 38.21
N SER A 205 12.88 26.46 37.81
CA SER A 205 13.94 27.31 38.39
C SER A 205 13.70 28.82 38.21
N SER A 206 13.31 29.45 39.32
CA SER A 206 13.47 30.87 39.72
C SER A 206 13.01 32.03 38.81
N GLY A 207 11.93 32.70 39.23
CA GLY A 207 12.01 34.05 39.81
C GLY A 207 12.10 35.31 38.90
N SER A 208 10.92 35.87 38.61
CA SER A 208 10.57 37.32 38.49
C SER A 208 11.34 38.26 37.54
N SER A 209 10.64 38.79 36.52
CA SER A 209 10.19 40.21 36.46
C SER A 209 9.44 40.52 35.16
N ASP A 210 8.46 41.40 35.26
CA ASP A 210 7.54 41.88 34.23
C ASP A 210 8.18 42.34 32.92
N SER A 211 7.50 42.08 31.79
CA SER A 211 7.39 42.99 30.64
C SER A 211 6.27 42.54 29.70
N ASN A 212 5.25 43.38 29.58
CA ASN A 212 4.21 43.30 28.55
C ASN A 212 4.84 43.28 27.16
N SER A 213 4.43 42.34 26.32
CA SER A 213 4.53 42.48 24.86
C SER A 213 3.27 41.92 24.24
N GLU A 214 2.38 42.83 23.87
CA GLU A 214 1.31 42.54 22.91
C GLU A 214 1.97 42.05 21.62
N SER A 215 1.49 40.95 21.08
CA SER A 215 1.86 40.45 19.76
C SER A 215 0.59 40.29 18.95
N GLU A 216 0.17 41.42 18.39
CA GLU A 216 -0.68 41.49 17.21
C GLU A 216 0.08 40.83 16.05
N SER A 217 -0.47 39.79 15.47
CA SER A 217 0.05 39.18 14.24
C SER A 217 -1.12 38.96 13.30
N GLU A 218 -1.37 40.00 12.52
CA GLU A 218 -2.25 40.01 11.35
C GLU A 218 -1.77 39.03 10.27
N PRO A 219 -2.68 38.34 9.56
CA PRO A 219 -2.34 37.46 8.46
C PRO A 219 -2.16 38.25 7.16
N SER A 220 -0.97 38.20 6.55
CA SER A 220 -0.77 38.71 5.20
C SER A 220 -1.32 37.73 4.16
N SER A 221 -2.52 38.00 3.65
CA SER A 221 -3.05 37.45 2.41
C SER A 221 -2.48 38.22 1.21
N SER A 222 -1.68 37.56 0.37
CA SER A 222 -1.29 38.08 -0.94
C SER A 222 -2.25 37.56 -2.01
N ASP A 223 -3.26 38.37 -2.32
CA ASP A 223 -4.02 38.30 -3.58
C ASP A 223 -3.25 39.09 -4.64
N GLU A 224 -2.83 38.41 -5.70
CA GLU A 224 -2.31 39.01 -6.93
C GLU A 224 -3.46 38.98 -7.96
N SER A 225 -4.05 40.14 -8.20
CA SER A 225 -5.01 40.38 -9.28
C SER A 225 -4.43 41.40 -10.25
N ASP A 226 -3.99 40.94 -11.42
CA ASP A 226 -3.72 41.80 -12.57
C ASP A 226 -4.96 41.88 -13.46
N SER A 227 -5.39 43.11 -13.70
CA SER A 227 -6.51 43.49 -14.56
C SER A 227 -6.01 44.40 -15.67
N ASP A 228 -6.27 44.03 -16.93
CA ASP A 228 -6.49 44.95 -18.07
C ASP A 228 -6.66 44.13 -19.35
N SER A 229 -7.46 44.45 -20.36
CA SER A 229 -8.65 45.30 -20.52
C SER A 229 -9.23 45.01 -21.92
N ASN A 230 -10.56 45.09 -22.03
CA ASN A 230 -11.40 45.39 -23.21
C ASN A 230 -11.23 44.69 -24.58
N GLY A 231 -12.35 44.12 -25.06
CA GLY A 231 -12.57 43.86 -26.49
C GLY A 231 -13.85 43.09 -26.83
N ARG A 232 -15.02 43.74 -26.72
CA ARG A 232 -16.30 43.22 -27.21
C ARG A 232 -16.25 42.92 -28.72
N HIS A 233 -16.57 41.70 -29.15
CA HIS A 233 -17.36 41.48 -30.37
C HIS A 233 -18.12 40.15 -30.37
N LYS A 234 -19.46 40.27 -30.47
CA LYS A 234 -20.40 39.20 -30.79
C LYS A 234 -20.08 38.57 -32.15
N LYS A 235 -20.17 37.24 -32.26
CA LYS A 235 -20.90 36.57 -33.37
C LYS A 235 -21.15 35.09 -33.09
N ARG A 236 -22.44 34.73 -33.13
CA ARG A 236 -22.99 33.38 -33.16
C ARG A 236 -22.69 32.69 -34.50
N ARG A 237 -22.62 31.34 -34.47
CA ARG A 237 -22.88 30.31 -35.53
C ARG A 237 -21.70 29.34 -35.62
N SER A 238 -21.84 28.06 -35.91
CA SER A 238 -22.93 27.08 -35.91
C SER A 238 -22.24 25.74 -36.15
N GLU A 239 -22.76 24.71 -35.53
CA GLU A 239 -22.26 23.34 -35.50
C GLU A 239 -22.61 22.59 -36.80
N SER A 240 -21.68 22.58 -37.76
CA SER A 240 -21.68 21.68 -38.92
C SER A 240 -20.39 21.95 -39.73
N ASP A 241 -19.49 20.97 -39.83
CA ASP A 241 -18.40 20.84 -40.86
C ASP A 241 -17.07 20.23 -40.37
N ARG A 242 -17.04 19.55 -39.22
CA ARG A 242 -15.85 18.77 -38.80
C ARG A 242 -15.82 17.30 -39.28
N LYS A 243 -16.71 16.89 -40.19
CA LYS A 243 -16.72 15.51 -40.74
C LYS A 243 -15.98 15.33 -42.08
N GLU A 244 -15.39 16.37 -42.68
CA GLU A 244 -14.82 16.23 -44.03
C GLU A 244 -13.28 16.29 -44.12
N ARG A 245 -12.56 16.31 -43.00
CA ARG A 245 -11.08 16.34 -43.00
C ARG A 245 -10.37 15.00 -42.76
N HIS A 246 -11.11 13.89 -42.63
CA HIS A 246 -10.50 12.58 -42.38
C HIS A 246 -10.41 11.63 -43.59
N LYS A 247 -10.85 12.03 -44.79
CA LYS A 247 -10.91 11.13 -45.96
C LYS A 247 -9.87 11.37 -47.07
N LYS A 248 -8.89 12.26 -46.87
CA LYS A 248 -7.90 12.61 -47.91
C LYS A 248 -6.43 12.33 -47.55
N ARG A 249 -6.17 11.33 -46.71
CA ARG A 249 -4.81 10.84 -46.38
C ARG A 249 -4.63 9.32 -46.57
N ARG A 250 -5.40 8.72 -47.47
CA ARG A 250 -5.16 7.36 -47.99
C ARG A 250 -5.43 7.33 -49.48
N ARG A 251 -4.41 7.69 -50.25
CA ARG A 251 -4.13 7.31 -51.65
C ARG A 251 -2.98 8.22 -52.07
N ASP A 252 -1.78 7.74 -51.78
CA ASP A 252 -0.69 7.55 -52.73
C ASP A 252 0.16 6.39 -52.19
#